data_AF-A0A2N2KEJ5-F1
#
_entry.id   AF-A0A2N2KEJ5-F1
#
_cell.length_a   1.000
_cell.length_b   1.000
_cell.length_c   1.000
_cell.angle_alpha   90.00
_cell.angle_beta   90.00
_cell.angle_gamma   90.00
#
_symmetry.space_group_name_H-M   'P 1'
#
loop_
_entity.id
_entity.type
_entity.pdbx_description
1 polymer ?
#
loop_
_entity_poly.entity_id
_entity_poly.type
_entity_poly.pdbx_seq_one_letter_code
_entity_poly.pdbx_strand_id
1 'polypeptide(L)' 'MKIQDLVAGKGDGDHVEIDGFRITVPVLKGLMNEGYENIRVYKESRTFSFWGKTCSACFTQEHLSTLAGSR' A
#
# COMPACT_ATOMS: atom_id res chain seq x y z
N MET A 1 -6.60 5.39 6.50
CA MET A 1 -6.15 6.57 5.72
C MET A 1 -6.34 6.26 4.24
N LYS A 2 -6.49 7.28 3.37
CA LYS A 2 -6.64 7.03 1.93
C LYS A 2 -5.28 6.80 1.28
N ILE A 3 -5.23 5.90 0.30
CA ILE A 3 -4.01 5.62 -0.46
C ILE A 3 -3.62 6.84 -1.30
N GLN A 4 -4.60 7.55 -1.84
CA GLN A 4 -4.37 8.78 -2.63
C GLN A 4 -3.58 9.84 -1.86
N ASP A 5 -3.90 10.07 -0.59
CA ASP A 5 -3.23 11.07 0.24
C ASP A 5 -1.76 10.70 0.50
N LEU A 6 -1.45 9.41 0.53
CA LEU A 6 -0.10 8.90 0.77
C LEU A 6 0.82 9.05 -0.44
N VAL A 7 0.26 8.96 -1.65
CA VAL A 7 1.01 9.04 -2.91
C VAL A 7 0.96 10.43 -3.55
N ALA A 8 0.16 11.34 -3.02
CA ALA A 8 0.03 12.70 -3.55
C ALA A 8 1.39 13.42 -3.62
N GLY A 9 1.72 13.95 -4.79
CA GLY A 9 3.00 14.65 -5.03
C GLY A 9 4.23 13.74 -5.09
N LYS A 10 4.09 12.41 -5.04
CA LYS A 10 5.20 11.46 -5.11
C LYS A 10 5.32 10.78 -6.48
N GLY A 11 6.57 10.58 -6.90
CA GLY A 11 6.94 9.88 -8.12
C GLY A 11 7.05 8.37 -7.93
N ASP A 12 7.24 7.65 -9.04
CA ASP A 12 7.30 6.18 -9.04
C ASP A 12 8.60 5.61 -8.44
N GLY A 13 9.66 6.43 -8.30
CA GLY A 13 10.87 6.07 -7.56
C GLY A 13 10.77 6.28 -6.04
N ASP A 14 9.69 6.92 -5.57
CA ASP A 14 9.54 7.31 -4.18
C ASP A 14 8.96 6.19 -3.31
N HIS A 15 9.10 6.41 -2.00
CA HIS A 15 8.52 5.56 -0.98
C HIS A 15 7.64 6.38 -0.04
N VAL A 16 6.70 5.69 0.59
CA VAL A 16 5.88 6.19 1.69
C VAL A 16 6.28 5.45 2.95
N GLU A 17 6.50 6.19 4.03
CA GLU A 17 6.63 5.63 5.36
C GLU A 17 5.30 5.72 6.08
N ILE A 18 4.78 4.58 6.53
CA ILE A 18 3.54 4.48 7.28
C ILE A 18 3.82 3.64 8.50
N ASP A 19 3.72 4.25 9.68
CA ASP A 19 3.79 3.51 10.93
C ASP A 19 5.10 2.70 11.12
N GLY A 20 6.21 3.17 10.55
CA GLY A 20 7.53 2.53 10.60
C GLY A 20 7.79 1.54 9.45
N PHE A 21 6.83 1.36 8.54
CA PHE A 21 6.98 0.51 7.37
C PHE A 21 7.16 1.34 6.11
N ARG A 22 8.06 0.89 5.24
CA ARG A 22 8.36 1.53 3.97
C ARG A 22 7.69 0.77 2.83
N ILE A 23 6.86 1.47 2.05
CA ILE A 23 6.15 0.91 0.88
C ILE A 23 6.49 1.76 -0.34
N THR A 24 6.75 1.13 -1.49
CA THR A 24 7.02 1.85 -2.74
C THR A 24 5.73 2.46 -3.30
N VAL A 25 5.83 3.65 -3.88
CA VAL A 25 4.68 4.32 -4.51
C VAL A 25 4.02 3.49 -5.62
N PRO A 26 4.77 2.79 -6.50
CA PRO A 26 4.18 1.91 -7.52
C PRO A 26 3.27 0.80 -6.97
N VAL A 27 3.61 0.22 -5.82
CA VAL A 27 2.76 -0.81 -5.19
C VAL A 27 1.43 -0.20 -4.76
N LEU A 28 1.46 0.96 -4.11
CA LEU A 28 0.24 1.66 -3.69
C LEU A 28 -0.62 2.09 -4.89
N LYS A 29 0.00 2.59 -5.96
CA LYS A 29 -0.71 2.92 -7.22
C LYS A 29 -1.29 1.67 -7.89
N GLY A 30 -0.58 0.55 -7.86
CA GLY A 30 -1.08 -0.75 -8.37
C GLY A 30 -2.34 -1.19 -7.64
N LEU A 31 -2.31 -1.17 -6.30
CA LEU A 31 -3.48 -1.49 -5.47
C LEU A 31 -4.63 -0.50 -5.70
N MET A 32 -4.35 0.79 -5.94
CA MET A 32 -5.40 1.74 -6.35
C MET A 32 -6.05 1.36 -7.67
N ASN A 33 -5.27 0.91 -8.67
CA ASN A 33 -5.80 0.45 -9.95
C ASN A 33 -6.64 -0.83 -9.82
N GLU A 34 -6.37 -1.67 -8.82
CA GLU A 34 -7.19 -2.82 -8.44
C GLU A 34 -8.47 -2.43 -7.68
N GLY A 35 -8.64 -1.15 -7.35
CA GLY A 35 -9.85 -0.61 -6.71
C GLY A 35 -9.74 -0.40 -5.20
N TYR A 36 -8.58 -0.64 -4.59
CA TYR A 36 -8.36 -0.32 -3.17
C TYR A 36 -8.26 1.19 -2.97
N GLU A 37 -8.93 1.72 -1.96
CA GLU A 37 -8.99 3.18 -1.70
C GLU A 37 -8.35 3.54 -0.36
N ASN A 38 -8.44 2.63 0.61
CA ASN A 38 -8.06 2.84 1.99
C ASN A 38 -7.01 1.83 2.42
N ILE A 39 -6.18 2.25 3.38
CA ILE A 39 -5.19 1.43 4.04
C ILE A 39 -5.24 1.64 5.56
N ARG A 40 -4.99 0.56 6.30
CA ARG A 40 -4.72 0.54 7.74
C ARG A 40 -3.56 -0.39 8.03
N VAL A 41 -2.62 0.07 8.87
CA VAL A 41 -1.47 -0.71 9.32
C VAL A 41 -1.74 -1.27 10.71
N TYR A 42 -1.38 -2.53 10.91
CA TYR A 42 -1.37 -3.19 12.21
C TYR A 42 0.08 -3.51 12.58
N LYS A 43 0.66 -2.66 13.45
CA LYS A 43 2.08 -2.73 13.82
C LYS A 43 2.47 -4.06 14.45
N GLU A 44 1.66 -4.54 15.39
CA GLU A 44 1.92 -5.76 16.16
C GLU A 44 2.02 -6.99 15.26
N SER A 45 1.13 -7.10 14.27
CA SER A 45 1.09 -8.21 13.33
C SER A 45 1.88 -7.96 12.05
N ARG A 46 2.43 -6.75 11.85
CA ARG A 46 3.13 -6.32 10.63
C ARG A 46 2.31 -6.54 9.34
N THR A 47 1.00 -6.28 9.44
CA THR A 47 0.06 -6.45 8.33
C THR A 47 -0.62 -5.15 7.91
N PHE A 48 -1.11 -5.14 6.69
CA PHE A 48 -1.76 -4.02 6.03
C PHE A 48 -3.12 -4.47 5.54
N SER A 49 -4.19 -3.87 6.05
CA SER A 49 -5.51 -4.05 5.49
C SER A 49 -5.78 -2.96 4.47
N PHE A 50 -6.24 -3.37 3.29
CA PHE A 50 -6.66 -2.51 2.21
C PHE A 50 -8.13 -2.78 1.90
N TRP A 51 -8.88 -1.73 1.58
CA TRP A 51 -10.27 -1.88 1.14
C TRP A 51 -10.72 -0.73 0.24
N GLY A 52 -11.65 -1.05 -0.65
CA GLY A 52 -12.38 -0.12 -1.51
C GLY A 52 -13.87 -0.35 -1.38
N LYS A 53 -14.63 0.07 -2.40
CA LYS A 53 -16.09 -0.10 -2.41
C LYS A 53 -16.55 -1.56 -2.50
N THR A 54 -15.80 -2.38 -3.22
CA THR A 54 -16.19 -3.77 -3.55
C THR A 54 -15.06 -4.78 -3.33
N CYS A 55 -13.94 -4.37 -2.74
CA CYS A 55 -12.78 -5.22 -2.52
C CYS A 55 -12.16 -4.97 -1.14
N SER A 56 -11.58 -6.00 -0.55
CA SER A 56 -10.78 -5.92 0.68
C SER A 56 -9.75 -7.03 0.70
N ALA A 57 -8.54 -6.72 1.16
CA ALA A 57 -7.46 -7.69 1.33
C ALA A 57 -6.58 -7.33 2.53
N CYS A 58 -5.84 -8.33 3.01
CA CYS A 58 -4.82 -8.14 4.03
C CYS A 58 -3.49 -8.68 3.49
N PHE A 59 -2.45 -7.86 3.53
CA PHE A 59 -1.12 -8.21 3.04
C PHE A 59 -0.09 -8.09 4.17
N THR A 60 0.96 -8.90 4.10
CA THR A 60 2.15 -8.69 4.93
C THR A 60 3.12 -7.75 4.23
N GLN A 61 4.11 -7.25 4.97
CA GLN A 61 5.17 -6.41 4.39
C GLN A 61 5.97 -7.16 3.31
N GLU A 62 6.26 -8.44 3.55
CA GLU A 62 7.01 -9.30 2.62
C GLU A 62 6.23 -9.44 1.31
N HIS A 63 4.91 -9.68 1.40
CA HIS A 63 4.07 -9.77 0.20
C HIS A 63 4.06 -8.46 -0.59
N LEU A 64 3.86 -7.31 0.06
CA LEU A 64 3.91 -6.00 -0.61
C LEU A 64 5.26 -5.76 -1.30
N SER A 65 6.36 -6.26 -0.73
CA SER A 65 7.69 -6.14 -1.32
C SER A 65 7.85 -6.98 -2.60
N THR A 66 7.17 -8.13 -2.70
CA THR A 66 7.18 -8.95 -3.94
C THR A 66 6.39 -8.31 -5.09
N LEU A 67 5.34 -7.55 -4.78
CA LEU A 67 4.58 -6.78 -5.77
C LEU A 67 5.44 -5.67 -6.41
N ALA A 68 6.42 -5.13 -5.69
CA ALA A 68 7.33 -4.12 -6.21
C ALA A 68 8.33 -4.68 -7.23
N GLY A 69 8.65 -5.97 -7.18
CA GLY A 69 9.65 -6.64 -8.03
C GLY A 69 9.09 -7.42 -9.21
N SER A 70 7.77 -7.46 -9.39
CA SER A 70 7.10 -8.29 -10.41
C SER A 70 6.84 -7.54 -11.73
N ARG A 71 7.78 -6.69 -12.18
CA ARG A 71 7.73 -6.04 -13.51
C ARG A 71 9.05 -6.18 -14.25
#